data_AF-A0A9X4KT06-F1
#
_entry.id   AF-A0A9X4KT06-F1
#
_cell.length_a   1.000
_cell.length_b   1.000
_cell.length_c   1.000
_cell.angle_alpha   90.00
_cell.angle_beta   90.00
_cell.angle_gamma   90.00
#
_symmetry.space_group_name_H-M   'P 1'
#
loop_
_entity.id
_entity.type
_entity.pdbx_description
1 polymer ?
#
loop_
_entity_poly.entity_id
_entity_poly.type
_entity_poly.pdbx_seq_one_letter_code
_entity_poly.pdbx_strand_id
1 'polypeptide(L)'
;MPRCLGGLGYHTAFNLPLGANSSSASCTFAAPVGRRWQLDARFLPTGEMVEDARGVQLRQGMPLDGVALDDVFEAAGEGANEAVLTDPEARIRVRYRAERAFGAWVLHNGDGRRRFVCPEPYTCVTNAFNLALPPDATGMRVLAPYASASLACSIAVEPCEAEQS
;
A
#
# COMPACT_ATOMS: atom_id res chain seq x y z
N MET A 1 -24.62 22.79 -11.36
CA MET A 1 -24.16 22.86 -9.96
C MET A 1 -22.74 22.29 -9.88
N PRO A 2 -21.84 22.89 -9.08
CA PRO A 2 -20.45 22.41 -8.98
C PRO A 2 -20.41 21.01 -8.37
N ARG A 3 -19.52 20.16 -8.89
CA ARG A 3 -19.24 18.82 -8.35
C ARG A 3 -17.85 18.85 -7.71
N CYS A 4 -17.66 18.09 -6.65
CA CYS A 4 -16.36 17.99 -5.98
C CYS A 4 -15.60 16.79 -6.53
N LEU A 5 -14.34 17.00 -6.93
CA LEU A 5 -13.41 15.90 -7.18
C LEU A 5 -12.86 15.41 -5.83
N GLY A 6 -12.72 14.11 -5.67
CA GLY A 6 -12.32 13.52 -4.39
C GLY A 6 -11.43 12.30 -4.54
N GLY A 7 -10.57 12.14 -3.53
CA GLY A 7 -9.72 11.00 -3.29
C GLY A 7 -9.42 10.90 -1.80
N LEU A 8 -9.19 9.69 -1.30
CA LEU A 8 -8.86 9.41 0.09
C LEU A 8 -7.66 8.47 0.14
N GLY A 9 -6.78 8.70 1.10
CA GLY A 9 -5.65 7.84 1.40
C GLY A 9 -5.26 7.96 2.86
N TYR A 10 -4.53 6.97 3.36
CA TYR A 10 -3.99 6.97 4.72
C TYR A 10 -2.50 6.75 4.68
N HIS A 11 -1.74 7.60 5.37
CA HIS A 11 -0.30 7.45 5.55
C HIS A 11 0.00 6.64 6.82
N THR A 12 -0.54 5.42 6.91
CA THR A 12 -0.43 4.58 8.11
C THR A 12 0.99 4.04 8.23
N ALA A 13 1.71 4.44 9.28
CA ALA A 13 3.06 3.94 9.56
C ALA A 13 3.01 2.82 10.61
N PHE A 14 3.56 1.66 10.27
CA PHE A 14 3.80 0.56 11.20
C PHE A 14 5.29 0.42 11.48
N ASN A 15 5.63 0.08 12.72
CA ASN A 15 6.98 -0.43 13.01
C ASN A 15 7.17 -1.76 12.27
N LEU A 16 8.36 -1.98 11.72
CA LEU A 16 8.79 -3.26 11.18
C LEU A 16 10.27 -3.42 11.52
N PRO A 17 10.59 -4.13 12.62
CA PRO A 17 9.78 -5.16 13.28
C PRO A 17 8.63 -4.61 14.12
N LEU A 18 7.67 -5.48 14.43
CA LEU A 18 6.51 -5.16 15.27
C LEU A 18 6.90 -5.24 16.76
N GLY A 19 7.76 -6.20 17.12
CA GLY A 19 8.35 -6.33 18.45
C GLY A 19 9.57 -5.44 18.64
N ALA A 20 9.72 -4.84 19.82
CA ALA A 20 10.85 -3.95 20.12
C ALA A 20 12.23 -4.64 20.02
N ASN A 21 12.27 -5.95 20.32
CA ASN A 21 13.50 -6.74 20.34
C ASN A 21 13.67 -7.64 19.11
N SER A 22 12.69 -7.67 18.20
CA SER A 22 12.74 -8.54 17.03
C SER A 22 13.77 -8.04 16.01
N SER A 23 14.34 -8.96 15.25
CA SER A 23 15.18 -8.63 14.10
C SER A 23 14.34 -8.13 12.91
N SER A 24 14.82 -7.10 12.21
CA SER A 24 14.18 -6.63 10.97
C SER A 24 14.30 -7.64 9.83
N ALA A 25 15.34 -8.49 9.86
CA ALA A 25 15.63 -9.46 8.80
C ALA A 25 14.71 -10.70 8.83
N SER A 26 14.14 -11.02 10.00
CA SER A 26 13.18 -12.14 10.16
C SER A 26 11.74 -11.71 9.87
N CYS A 27 11.47 -10.40 9.87
CA CYS A 27 10.16 -9.86 9.57
C CYS A 27 9.92 -9.81 8.07
N THR A 28 8.68 -10.07 7.65
CA THR A 28 8.27 -9.97 6.25
C THR A 28 7.11 -9.00 6.08
N PHE A 29 7.12 -8.30 4.95
CA PHE A 29 6.03 -7.46 4.51
C PHE A 29 5.49 -7.98 3.17
N ALA A 30 4.16 -8.13 3.11
CA ALA A 30 3.45 -8.40 1.87
C ALA A 30 2.43 -7.29 1.57
N ALA A 31 2.23 -6.99 0.29
CA ALA A 31 1.23 -6.02 -0.17
C ALA A 31 0.49 -6.54 -1.41
N PRO A 32 -0.79 -6.17 -1.60
CA PRO A 32 -1.62 -6.68 -2.69
C PRO A 32 -1.40 -5.83 -3.95
N VAL A 33 -0.16 -5.72 -4.41
CA VAL A 33 0.27 -4.79 -5.47
C VAL A 33 0.39 -5.45 -6.84
N GLY A 34 -0.01 -4.74 -7.90
CA GLY A 34 0.09 -5.15 -9.31
C GLY A 34 1.25 -4.44 -10.02
N ARG A 35 0.96 -3.80 -11.16
CA ARG A 35 1.92 -2.94 -11.87
C ARG A 35 2.25 -1.69 -11.06
N ARG A 36 3.43 -1.12 -11.34
CA ARG A 36 3.90 0.11 -10.71
C ARG A 36 3.68 1.30 -11.62
N TRP A 37 3.22 2.41 -11.07
CA TRP A 37 3.19 3.68 -11.78
C TRP A 37 4.61 4.20 -11.98
N GLN A 38 4.94 4.59 -13.20
CA GLN A 38 6.20 5.26 -13.47
C GLN A 38 6.11 6.71 -12.98
N LEU A 39 7.01 7.08 -12.06
CA LEU A 39 7.09 8.42 -11.49
C LEU A 39 8.21 9.23 -12.14
N ASP A 40 8.02 10.54 -12.24
CA ASP A 40 9.05 11.49 -12.64
C ASP A 40 9.98 11.87 -11.46
N ALA A 41 10.95 12.75 -11.72
CA ALA A 41 11.90 13.22 -10.70
C ALA A 41 11.25 14.02 -9.54
N ARG A 42 9.96 14.36 -9.65
CA ARG A 42 9.16 15.03 -8.62
C ARG A 42 8.20 14.08 -7.92
N PHE A 43 8.31 12.78 -8.17
CA PHE A 43 7.41 11.74 -7.65
C PHE A 43 5.97 11.87 -8.16
N LEU A 44 5.77 12.47 -9.34
CA LEU A 44 4.46 12.52 -9.99
C LEU A 44 4.32 11.38 -10.99
N PRO A 45 3.17 10.67 -11.03
CA PRO A 45 2.94 9.69 -12.09
C PRO A 45 2.97 10.34 -13.46
N THR A 46 3.67 9.67 -14.38
CA THR A 46 3.77 10.06 -15.79
C THR A 46 2.51 9.71 -16.59
N GLY A 47 1.68 8.82 -16.06
CA GLY A 47 0.52 8.22 -16.74
C GLY A 47 0.78 6.79 -17.23
N GLU A 48 2.04 6.33 -17.20
CA GLU A 48 2.42 4.98 -17.59
C GLU A 48 2.55 4.04 -16.38
N MET A 49 2.21 2.77 -16.61
CA MET A 49 2.42 1.69 -15.64
C MET A 49 3.36 0.64 -16.23
N VAL A 50 4.24 0.12 -15.39
CA VAL A 50 5.26 -0.86 -15.77
C VAL A 50 5.17 -2.09 -14.89
N GLU A 51 5.51 -3.24 -15.46
CA GLU A 51 5.74 -4.46 -14.68
C GLU A 51 6.97 -4.26 -13.78
N ASP A 52 6.85 -4.65 -12.51
CA ASP A 52 7.96 -4.59 -11.56
C ASP A 52 8.11 -5.97 -10.88
N ALA A 53 9.27 -6.60 -11.07
CA ALA A 53 9.58 -7.87 -10.44
C ALA A 53 9.48 -7.80 -8.90
N ARG A 54 9.75 -6.62 -8.30
CA ARG A 54 9.55 -6.39 -6.87
C ARG A 54 8.09 -6.52 -6.46
N GLY A 55 7.14 -6.17 -7.35
CA GLY A 55 5.71 -6.36 -7.10
C GLY A 55 5.36 -7.83 -6.86
N VAL A 56 6.00 -8.77 -7.57
CA VAL A 56 5.81 -10.21 -7.35
C VAL A 56 6.33 -10.63 -5.97
N GLN A 57 7.52 -10.16 -5.59
CA GLN A 57 8.14 -10.45 -4.29
C GLN A 57 7.32 -9.85 -3.13
N LEU A 58 6.85 -8.61 -3.28
CA LEU A 58 5.96 -7.95 -2.34
C LEU A 58 4.62 -8.68 -2.19
N ARG A 59 4.06 -9.27 -3.25
CA ARG A 59 2.85 -10.09 -3.12
C ARG A 59 3.08 -11.38 -2.32
N GLN A 60 4.26 -11.99 -2.46
CA GLN A 60 4.62 -13.23 -1.76
C GLN A 60 5.02 -12.97 -0.31
N GLY A 61 5.48 -11.76 0.00
CA GLY A 61 6.05 -11.40 1.28
C GLY A 61 7.57 -11.48 1.24
N MET A 62 8.24 -10.39 1.64
CA MET A 62 9.69 -10.32 1.69
C MET A 62 10.17 -9.46 2.87
N PRO A 63 11.40 -9.67 3.37
CA PRO A 63 12.04 -8.71 4.24
C PRO A 63 12.25 -7.36 3.53
N LEU A 64 12.17 -6.27 4.29
CA LEU A 64 12.40 -4.91 3.75
C LEU A 64 13.74 -4.30 4.18
N ASP A 65 14.57 -5.03 4.92
CA ASP A 65 15.86 -4.51 5.39
C ASP A 65 16.77 -4.15 4.20
N GLY A 66 17.14 -2.88 4.13
CA GLY A 66 17.96 -2.35 3.02
C GLY A 66 17.21 -2.16 1.70
N VAL A 67 15.90 -2.42 1.65
CA VAL A 67 15.04 -2.19 0.47
C VAL A 67 14.31 -0.87 0.67
N ALA A 68 14.74 0.17 -0.04
CA ALA A 68 14.04 1.45 -0.04
C ALA A 68 12.79 1.37 -0.93
N LEU A 69 11.66 1.84 -0.40
CA LEU A 69 10.39 1.96 -1.10
C LEU A 69 9.91 3.41 -1.00
N ASP A 70 9.53 3.95 -2.16
CA ASP A 70 8.77 5.19 -2.30
C ASP A 70 7.99 5.11 -3.63
N ASP A 71 7.25 4.00 -3.76
CA ASP A 71 6.71 3.51 -5.02
C ASP A 71 5.18 3.49 -4.96
N VAL A 72 4.53 3.80 -6.09
CA VAL A 72 3.07 3.77 -6.22
C VAL A 72 2.66 2.60 -7.11
N PHE A 73 1.85 1.70 -6.58
CA PHE A 73 1.36 0.52 -7.30
C PHE A 73 -0.16 0.59 -7.48
N GLU A 74 -0.66 -0.04 -8.54
CA GLU A 74 -2.08 -0.41 -8.57
C GLU A 74 -2.32 -1.59 -7.59
N ALA A 75 -3.54 -1.69 -7.06
CA ALA A 75 -3.95 -2.89 -6.36
C ALA A 75 -4.03 -4.07 -7.36
N ALA A 76 -3.58 -5.26 -6.96
CA ALA A 76 -3.49 -6.44 -7.82
C ALA A 76 -4.86 -6.91 -8.37
N GLY A 77 -5.98 -6.46 -7.78
CA GLY A 77 -7.34 -6.79 -8.22
C GLY A 77 -7.80 -8.19 -7.84
N GLU A 78 -6.88 -9.15 -7.70
CA GLU A 78 -7.14 -10.53 -7.32
C GLU A 78 -6.98 -10.76 -5.80
N GLY A 79 -7.75 -11.71 -5.25
CA GLY A 79 -7.68 -12.04 -3.83
C GLY A 79 -8.15 -10.90 -2.90
N ALA A 80 -7.55 -10.84 -1.72
CA ALA A 80 -7.84 -9.84 -0.70
C ALA A 80 -6.97 -8.59 -0.90
N ASN A 81 -7.57 -7.40 -0.80
CA ASN A 81 -6.87 -6.13 -0.84
C ASN A 81 -6.29 -5.80 0.55
N GLU A 82 -5.26 -6.55 0.97
CA GLU A 82 -4.64 -6.41 2.28
C GLU A 82 -3.11 -6.41 2.24
N ALA A 83 -2.51 -5.50 3.01
CA ALA A 83 -1.10 -5.57 3.36
C ALA A 83 -0.92 -6.42 4.63
N VAL A 84 0.15 -7.21 4.69
CA VAL A 84 0.42 -8.13 5.79
C VAL A 84 1.84 -7.93 6.30
N LEU A 85 1.98 -7.63 7.60
CA LEU A 85 3.26 -7.58 8.29
C LEU A 85 3.34 -8.82 9.17
N THR A 86 4.43 -9.57 9.10
CA THR A 86 4.65 -10.74 9.97
C THR A 86 5.97 -10.58 10.71
N ASP A 87 5.92 -10.72 12.02
CA ASP A 87 7.06 -10.73 12.94
C ASP A 87 7.06 -12.06 13.71
N PRO A 88 7.84 -13.06 13.24
CA PRO A 88 7.85 -14.40 13.84
C PRO A 88 8.39 -14.41 15.27
N GLU A 89 9.37 -13.55 15.59
CA GLU A 89 9.99 -13.48 16.91
C GLU A 89 9.01 -12.92 17.95
N ALA A 90 8.21 -11.91 17.57
CA ALA A 90 7.12 -11.40 18.40
C ALA A 90 5.87 -12.30 18.38
N ARG A 91 5.80 -13.25 17.44
CA ARG A 91 4.60 -14.08 17.14
C ARG A 91 3.38 -13.25 16.76
N ILE A 92 3.60 -12.13 16.06
CA ILE A 92 2.56 -11.19 15.66
C ILE A 92 2.46 -11.15 14.13
N ARG A 93 1.22 -11.17 13.63
CA ARG A 93 0.87 -10.77 12.28
C ARG A 93 -0.12 -9.61 12.33
N VAL A 94 0.13 -8.57 11.54
CA VAL A 94 -0.80 -7.48 11.30
C VAL A 94 -1.35 -7.60 9.90
N ARG A 95 -2.67 -7.57 9.77
CA ARG A 95 -3.38 -7.48 8.48
C ARG A 95 -4.04 -6.12 8.37
N TYR A 96 -3.62 -5.34 7.37
CA TYR A 96 -4.23 -4.06 7.05
C TYR A 96 -5.04 -4.19 5.75
N ARG A 97 -6.35 -4.37 5.89
CA ARG A 97 -7.27 -4.58 4.77
C ARG A 97 -7.94 -3.27 4.38
N ALA A 98 -8.01 -3.03 3.08
CA ALA A 98 -8.75 -1.94 2.48
C ALA A 98 -9.89 -2.48 1.62
N GLU A 99 -11.00 -1.75 1.49
CA GLU A 99 -12.01 -2.08 0.49
C GLU A 99 -11.45 -2.06 -0.94
N ARG A 100 -12.13 -2.72 -1.88
CA ARG A 100 -11.74 -2.72 -3.31
C ARG A 100 -11.74 -1.32 -3.94
N ALA A 101 -12.42 -0.37 -3.30
CA ALA A 101 -12.43 1.03 -3.64
C ALA A 101 -11.04 1.71 -3.56
N PHE A 102 -10.11 1.13 -2.80
CA PHE A 102 -8.71 1.54 -2.71
C PHE A 102 -7.90 0.83 -3.81
N GLY A 103 -7.89 1.45 -5.00
CA GLY A 103 -7.28 0.89 -6.21
C GLY A 103 -5.77 1.12 -6.33
N ALA A 104 -5.15 1.85 -5.40
CA ALA A 104 -3.71 2.11 -5.40
C ALA A 104 -3.11 1.87 -4.00
N TRP A 105 -1.84 1.51 -3.98
CA TRP A 105 -1.02 1.41 -2.76
C TRP A 105 0.26 2.21 -2.95
N VAL A 106 0.49 3.20 -2.10
CA VAL A 106 1.82 3.80 -1.93
C VAL A 106 2.56 2.99 -0.87
N LEU A 107 3.77 2.56 -1.18
CA LEU A 107 4.64 1.85 -0.24
C LEU A 107 5.85 2.73 0.05
N HIS A 108 5.98 3.16 1.31
CA HIS A 108 7.06 4.04 1.74
C HIS A 108 7.77 3.52 2.99
N ASN A 109 9.10 3.54 3.03
CA ASN A 109 9.87 3.20 4.24
C ASN A 109 11.14 4.04 4.44
N GLY A 110 11.18 5.23 3.85
CA GLY A 110 12.35 6.09 3.84
C GLY A 110 13.50 5.47 3.04
N ASP A 111 14.64 5.24 3.70
CA ASP A 111 15.85 4.67 3.09
C ASP A 111 15.94 3.14 3.21
N GLY A 112 14.88 2.48 3.68
CA GLY A 112 14.85 1.03 3.93
C GLY A 112 15.59 0.58 5.20
N ARG A 113 16.06 1.51 6.05
CA ARG A 113 16.81 1.20 7.29
C ARG A 113 16.19 1.81 8.55
N ARG A 114 15.03 2.45 8.43
CA ARG A 114 14.37 3.21 9.50
C ARG A 114 13.41 2.39 10.36
N ARG A 115 13.32 1.07 10.11
CA ARG A 115 12.50 0.11 10.88
C ARG A 115 11.01 0.42 10.94
N PHE A 116 10.47 0.98 9.85
CA PHE A 116 9.04 1.17 9.66
C PHE A 116 8.67 0.86 8.22
N VAL A 117 7.38 0.69 7.96
CA VAL A 117 6.81 0.70 6.61
C VAL A 117 5.45 1.39 6.64
N CYS A 118 5.17 2.14 5.59
CA CYS A 118 3.89 2.79 5.31
C CYS A 118 3.21 2.07 4.15
N PRO A 119 2.35 1.08 4.43
CA PRO A 119 1.41 0.56 3.44
C PRO A 119 0.21 1.50 3.34
N GLU A 120 0.15 2.31 2.30
CA GLU A 120 -0.82 3.40 2.18
C GLU A 120 -1.90 3.07 1.13
N PRO A 121 -3.10 2.64 1.53
CA PRO A 121 -4.19 2.37 0.58
C PRO A 121 -4.81 3.69 0.13
N TYR A 122 -4.78 3.96 -1.17
CA TYR A 122 -5.31 5.16 -1.79
C TYR A 122 -6.47 4.81 -2.74
N THR A 123 -7.53 5.62 -2.74
CA THR A 123 -8.64 5.47 -3.69
C THR A 123 -8.29 5.93 -5.09
N CYS A 124 -7.32 6.84 -5.21
CA CYS A 124 -6.84 7.37 -6.47
C CYS A 124 -5.33 7.53 -6.43
N VAL A 125 -4.68 7.41 -7.58
CA VAL A 125 -3.24 7.58 -7.72
C VAL A 125 -2.81 9.02 -7.37
N THR A 126 -1.56 9.20 -6.95
CA THR A 126 -0.93 10.51 -6.79
C THR A 126 -1.19 11.40 -8.01
N ASN A 127 -1.56 12.66 -7.80
CA ASN A 127 -1.84 13.61 -8.88
C ASN A 127 -2.98 13.21 -9.84
N ALA A 128 -3.88 12.30 -9.45
CA ALA A 128 -4.98 11.78 -10.28
C ALA A 128 -5.79 12.87 -11.03
N PHE A 129 -6.03 14.03 -10.40
CA PHE A 129 -6.83 15.12 -10.95
C PHE A 129 -6.16 15.86 -12.12
N ASN A 130 -4.85 15.72 -12.29
CA ASN A 130 -4.07 16.39 -13.34
C ASN A 130 -3.55 15.41 -14.40
N LEU A 131 -3.78 14.11 -14.25
CA LEU A 131 -3.42 13.12 -15.26
C LEU A 131 -4.40 13.20 -16.43
N ALA A 132 -3.89 13.14 -17.66
CA ALA A 132 -4.69 13.05 -18.88
C ALA A 132 -5.21 11.61 -19.10
N LEU A 133 -5.75 11.01 -18.05
CA LEU A 133 -6.28 9.64 -18.02
C LEU A 133 -7.74 9.67 -17.53
N PRO A 134 -8.56 8.68 -17.94
CA PRO A 134 -9.95 8.63 -17.49
C PRO A 134 -10.05 8.39 -15.97
N PRO A 135 -11.13 8.87 -15.31
CA PRO A 135 -11.33 8.74 -13.86
C PRO A 135 -11.19 7.30 -13.36
N ASP A 136 -11.70 6.33 -14.11
CA ASP A 136 -11.63 4.91 -13.74
C ASP A 136 -10.20 4.36 -13.71
N ALA A 137 -9.31 4.90 -14.56
CA ALA A 137 -7.90 4.50 -14.57
C ALA A 137 -7.09 5.14 -13.43
N THR A 138 -7.47 6.35 -13.00
CA THR A 138 -6.76 7.06 -11.93
C THR A 138 -7.38 6.83 -10.55
N GLY A 139 -8.58 6.26 -10.50
CA GLY A 139 -9.40 6.14 -9.29
C GLY A 139 -10.05 7.45 -8.83
N MET A 140 -9.96 8.52 -9.63
CA MET A 140 -10.54 9.82 -9.33
C MET A 140 -12.06 9.70 -9.19
N ARG A 141 -12.63 10.25 -8.11
CA ARG A 141 -14.07 10.24 -7.86
C ARG A 141 -14.68 11.62 -8.02
N VAL A 142 -15.96 11.64 -8.36
CA VAL A 142 -16.77 12.84 -8.44
C VAL A 142 -17.95 12.69 -7.48
N LEU A 143 -18.06 13.58 -6.50
CA LEU A 143 -19.21 13.65 -5.60
C LEU A 143 -20.18 14.73 -6.07
N ALA A 144 -21.46 14.34 -6.19
CA ALA A 144 -22.54 15.27 -6.44
C ALA A 144 -22.79 16.16 -5.20
N PRO A 145 -23.40 17.34 -5.36
CA PRO A 145 -23.83 18.16 -4.22
C PRO A 145 -24.62 17.33 -3.21
N TYR A 146 -24.28 17.48 -1.93
CA TYR A 146 -24.91 16.79 -0.78
C TYR A 146 -24.74 15.26 -0.75
N ALA A 147 -23.97 14.67 -1.68
CA ALA A 147 -23.62 13.26 -1.62
C ALA A 147 -22.50 13.02 -0.62
N SER A 148 -22.50 11.82 -0.03
CA SER A 148 -21.40 11.31 0.79
C SER A 148 -20.94 9.96 0.25
N ALA A 149 -19.68 9.63 0.53
CA ALA A 149 -19.12 8.30 0.32
C ALA A 149 -18.47 7.85 1.62
N SER A 150 -18.71 6.59 1.99
CA SER A 150 -18.05 5.93 3.12
C SER A 150 -17.18 4.83 2.55
N LEU A 151 -15.96 4.74 3.08
CA LEU A 151 -14.96 3.76 2.69
C LEU A 151 -14.36 3.18 3.96
N ALA A 152 -14.08 1.89 3.96
CA ALA A 152 -13.54 1.20 5.11
C ALA A 152 -12.14 0.63 4.87
N CYS A 153 -11.31 0.76 5.90
CA CYS A 153 -10.14 -0.08 6.10
C CYS A 153 -10.21 -0.69 7.50
N SER A 154 -9.60 -1.85 7.70
CA SER A 154 -9.48 -2.49 9.01
C SER A 154 -8.07 -2.95 9.27
N ILE A 155 -7.63 -2.84 10.52
CA ILE A 155 -6.35 -3.37 11.00
C ILE A 155 -6.68 -4.46 12.00
N ALA A 156 -6.25 -5.68 11.72
CA ALA A 156 -6.36 -6.82 12.63
C ALA A 156 -4.97 -7.28 13.07
N VAL A 157 -4.86 -7.65 14.34
CA VAL A 157 -3.65 -8.22 14.92
C VAL A 157 -3.94 -9.67 15.29
N GLU A 158 -3.14 -10.59 14.77
CA GLU A 158 -3.31 -12.03 14.89
C GLU A 158 -2.02 -12.66 15.42
N PRO A 159 -2.10 -13.77 16.17
CA PRO A 159 -0.93 -14.60 16.44
C PRO A 159 -0.37 -15.14 15.11
N CYS A 160 0.96 -15.20 14.97
CA CYS A 160 1.60 -16.00 13.92
C CYS A 160 2.30 -17.21 14.56
N GLU A 161 2.13 -18.38 13.95
CA GLU A 161 2.82 -19.59 14.40
C GLU A 161 4.31 -19.47 14.13
N ALA A 162 5.13 -19.96 15.06
CA ALA A 162 6.55 -20.17 14.78
C ALA A 162 6.67 -21.31 13.78
N GLU A 163 7.44 -21.13 12.69
CA GLU A 163 7.78 -22.25 11.80
C GLU A 163 8.44 -23.35 12.64
N GLN A 164 7.83 -24.53 12.63
CA GLN A 164 8.39 -25.72 13.29
C GLN A 164 9.62 -26.15 12.49
N SER A 165 10.78 -26.12 13.14
CA SER A 165 12.07 -26.55 12.57
C SER A 165 12.10 -28.05 12.27
#